data_AF-A0A2N2DD66-F1
#
_entry.id   AF-A0A2N2DD66-F1
#
_cell.length_a   1.000
_cell.length_b   1.000
_cell.length_c   1.000
_cell.angle_alpha   90.00
_cell.angle_beta   90.00
_cell.angle_gamma   90.00
#
_symmetry.space_group_name_H-M   'P 1'
#
loop_
_entity.id
_entity.type
_entity.pdbx_description
1 polymer ?
#
loop_
_entity_poly.entity_id
_entity_poly.type
_entity_poly.pdbx_seq_one_letter_code
_entity_poly.pdbx_strand_id
1 'polypeptide(L)'
;MCFIFHRPCFFGKASFSIVSQGVYGGKDIVKYLDTVGDFWGFNPCPGIAVTTPWGVANPRTAWPQNEKEKIDRALKQAAGRFYKTLTASEAPEPSLKKLMIFRFTRSYHKHSENRMRDYEYFRDHNWFELPYFYDTKLSWYKRIFGWFIDTQQARQSRKSKSPA
;
A
#
# COMPACT_ATOMS: atom_id res chain seq x y z
N MET A 1 -6.77 11.77 -5.29
CA MET A 1 -6.44 10.45 -4.68
C MET A 1 -5.74 10.52 -3.32
N CYS A 2 -5.28 11.69 -2.84
CA CYS A 2 -4.57 11.79 -1.54
C CYS A 2 -5.40 11.30 -0.33
N PHE A 3 -6.73 11.45 -0.35
CA PHE A 3 -7.58 10.97 0.75
C PHE A 3 -7.58 9.43 0.94
N ILE A 4 -7.22 8.65 -0.10
CA ILE A 4 -7.20 7.18 -0.03
C ILE A 4 -6.12 6.68 0.93
N PHE A 5 -5.06 7.45 1.17
CA PHE A 5 -4.05 7.12 2.19
C PHE A 5 -4.62 7.02 3.60
N HIS A 6 -5.70 7.75 3.88
CA HIS A 6 -6.43 7.69 5.16
C HIS A 6 -7.60 6.70 5.11
N ARG A 7 -8.08 6.39 3.90
CA ARG A 7 -9.27 5.56 3.64
C ARG A 7 -8.95 4.46 2.62
N PRO A 8 -8.00 3.56 2.92
CA PRO A 8 -7.66 2.48 2.02
C PRO A 8 -8.88 1.60 1.72
N CYS A 9 -9.07 1.24 0.46
CA CYS A 9 -10.29 0.56 0.00
C CYS A 9 -10.03 -0.60 -0.98
N PHE A 10 -8.76 -0.96 -1.22
CA PHE A 10 -8.41 -2.01 -2.17
C PHE A 10 -7.94 -3.33 -1.51
N PHE A 11 -8.39 -3.59 -0.27
CA PHE A 11 -8.05 -4.80 0.46
C PHE A 11 -8.36 -6.08 -0.31
N GLY A 12 -7.45 -7.04 -0.23
CA GLY A 12 -7.56 -8.33 -0.92
C GLY A 12 -7.34 -8.27 -2.43
N LYS A 13 -7.18 -7.08 -3.03
CA LYS A 13 -6.91 -6.93 -4.46
C LYS A 13 -5.40 -6.90 -4.70
N ALA A 14 -4.95 -7.56 -5.77
CA ALA A 14 -3.57 -7.43 -6.23
C ALA A 14 -3.38 -6.14 -7.04
N SER A 15 -2.20 -5.54 -6.93
CA SER A 15 -1.76 -4.46 -7.82
C SER A 15 -0.41 -4.79 -8.44
N PHE A 16 -0.15 -4.27 -9.63
CA PHE A 16 1.12 -4.45 -10.34
C PHE A 16 1.38 -3.23 -11.22
N SER A 17 2.64 -2.79 -11.29
CA SER A 17 3.05 -1.63 -12.06
C SER A 17 4.05 -2.02 -13.15
N ILE A 18 3.88 -1.44 -14.35
CA ILE A 18 4.85 -1.51 -15.45
C ILE A 18 5.27 -0.08 -15.75
N VAL A 19 6.57 0.19 -15.66
CA VAL A 19 7.14 1.51 -15.93
C VAL A 19 8.04 1.42 -17.15
N SER A 20 7.71 2.15 -18.22
CA SER A 20 8.63 2.36 -19.34
C SER A 20 9.58 3.51 -19.02
N GLN A 21 10.87 3.33 -19.26
CA GLN A 21 11.89 4.36 -19.11
C GLN A 21 12.74 4.48 -20.38
N GLY A 22 13.31 5.67 -20.63
CA GLY A 22 14.29 5.87 -21.71
C GLY A 22 15.71 5.54 -21.27
N VAL A 23 16.12 6.01 -20.09
CA VAL A 23 17.53 5.90 -19.63
C VAL A 23 17.62 5.22 -18.27
N TYR A 24 17.21 5.89 -17.18
CA TYR A 24 17.29 5.36 -15.82
C TYR A 24 16.17 5.92 -14.93
N GLY A 25 16.05 5.40 -13.69
CA GLY A 25 15.12 5.89 -12.65
C GLY A 25 13.82 5.08 -12.51
N GLY A 26 13.47 4.23 -13.48
CA GLY A 26 12.23 3.45 -13.49
C GLY A 26 12.09 2.51 -12.29
N LYS A 27 13.19 2.00 -11.72
CA LYS A 27 13.16 1.15 -10.53
C LYS A 27 12.63 1.89 -9.29
N ASP A 28 13.01 3.15 -9.11
CA ASP A 28 12.54 3.97 -7.99
C ASP A 28 11.06 4.33 -8.15
N ILE A 29 10.62 4.57 -9.38
CA ILE A 29 9.21 4.78 -9.72
C ILE A 29 8.38 3.53 -9.41
N VAL A 30 8.85 2.34 -9.81
CA VAL A 30 8.19 1.06 -9.46
C VAL A 30 8.05 0.93 -7.95
N LYS A 31 9.13 1.15 -7.19
CA LYS A 31 9.11 1.06 -5.73
C LYS A 31 8.12 2.06 -5.11
N TYR A 32 8.06 3.27 -5.66
CA TYR A 32 7.08 4.28 -5.24
C TYR A 32 5.65 3.81 -5.50
N LEU A 33 5.34 3.33 -6.71
CA LEU A 33 4.01 2.84 -7.07
C LEU A 33 3.58 1.63 -6.22
N ASP A 34 4.50 0.70 -5.96
CA ASP A 34 4.26 -0.45 -5.09
C ASP A 34 3.94 0.02 -3.65
N THR A 35 4.66 1.04 -3.17
CA THR A 35 4.42 1.66 -1.86
C THR A 35 3.06 2.38 -1.80
N VAL A 36 2.69 3.12 -2.85
CA VAL A 36 1.38 3.80 -2.93
C VAL A 36 0.25 2.76 -2.96
N GLY A 37 0.39 1.69 -3.74
CA GLY A 37 -0.56 0.58 -3.77
C GLY A 37 -0.74 -0.05 -2.38
N ASP A 38 0.37 -0.27 -1.67
CA ASP A 38 0.37 -0.79 -0.30
C ASP A 38 -0.44 0.10 0.66
N PHE A 39 -0.25 1.42 0.58
CA PHE A 39 -0.99 2.39 1.38
C PHE A 39 -2.47 2.49 1.03
N TRP A 40 -2.85 2.23 -0.22
CA TRP A 40 -4.24 2.20 -0.66
C TRP A 40 -4.95 0.88 -0.32
N GLY A 41 -4.22 -0.08 0.26
CA GLY A 41 -4.75 -1.35 0.75
C GLY A 41 -4.59 -2.53 -0.19
N PHE A 42 -3.90 -2.38 -1.33
CA PHE A 42 -3.62 -3.52 -2.21
C PHE A 42 -2.64 -4.52 -1.57
N ASN A 43 -2.58 -5.70 -2.18
CA ASN A 43 -1.48 -6.64 -2.07
C ASN A 43 -0.54 -6.42 -3.27
N PRO A 44 0.44 -5.49 -3.18
CA PRO A 44 1.28 -5.17 -4.32
C PRO A 44 2.20 -6.34 -4.70
N CYS A 45 2.15 -6.74 -5.97
CA CYS A 45 3.18 -7.55 -6.59
C CYS A 45 4.31 -6.62 -7.06
N PRO A 46 5.58 -6.90 -6.75
CA PRO A 46 6.71 -6.09 -7.21
C PRO A 46 6.64 -5.83 -8.72
N GLY A 47 6.57 -4.56 -9.08
CA GLY A 47 6.46 -4.11 -10.47
C GLY A 47 7.73 -4.35 -11.29
N ILE A 48 7.72 -3.90 -12.54
CA ILE A 48 8.91 -3.92 -13.40
C ILE A 48 9.14 -2.57 -14.08
N ALA A 49 10.41 -2.25 -14.30
CA ALA A 49 10.83 -1.17 -15.18
C ALA A 49 11.41 -1.77 -16.46
N VAL A 50 10.90 -1.34 -17.62
CA VAL A 50 11.38 -1.74 -18.94
C VAL A 50 12.04 -0.54 -19.61
N THR A 51 13.26 -0.73 -20.12
CA THR A 51 13.94 0.31 -20.88
C THR A 51 13.52 0.20 -22.35
N THR A 52 12.92 1.26 -22.88
CA THR A 52 12.64 1.37 -24.30
C THR A 52 13.94 1.64 -25.05
N PRO A 53 14.35 0.79 -26.01
CA PRO A 53 15.56 1.01 -26.79
C PRO A 53 15.56 2.37 -27.50
N TRP A 54 16.73 2.89 -27.82
CA TRP A 54 16.82 4.15 -28.55
C TRP A 54 16.22 4.02 -29.95
N GLY A 55 15.51 5.05 -30.41
CA GLY A 55 14.98 5.12 -31.78
C GLY A 55 13.73 4.29 -32.07
N VAL A 56 13.35 3.32 -31.22
CA VAL A 56 12.13 2.49 -31.45
C VAL A 56 10.82 3.21 -31.15
N ALA A 57 10.89 4.43 -30.61
CA ALA A 57 9.74 5.34 -30.56
C ALA A 57 9.29 5.78 -31.96
N ASN A 58 10.18 5.74 -32.96
CA ASN A 58 9.81 5.89 -34.35
C ASN A 58 9.28 4.53 -34.86
N PRO A 59 8.00 4.43 -35.30
CA PRO A 59 7.40 3.18 -35.79
C PRO A 59 8.12 2.57 -37.00
N ARG A 60 8.95 3.34 -37.70
CA ARG A 60 9.76 2.89 -38.85
C ARG A 60 11.08 2.22 -38.43
N THR A 61 11.46 2.32 -37.17
CA THR A 61 12.66 1.67 -36.64
C THR A 61 12.29 0.27 -36.16
N ALA A 62 12.94 -0.75 -36.74
CA ALA A 62 12.76 -2.12 -36.27
C ALA A 62 13.29 -2.27 -34.83
N TRP A 63 12.58 -3.05 -34.02
CA TRP A 63 13.03 -3.40 -32.67
C TRP A 63 14.26 -4.31 -32.73
N PRO A 64 15.34 -4.01 -31.98
CA PRO A 64 16.43 -4.96 -31.81
C PRO A 64 15.91 -6.24 -31.16
N GLN A 65 16.15 -7.38 -31.81
CA GLN A 65 15.58 -8.68 -31.41
C GLN A 65 16.01 -9.08 -29.98
N ASN A 66 17.27 -8.83 -29.62
CA ASN A 66 17.81 -9.09 -28.29
C ASN A 66 17.11 -8.27 -27.19
N GLU A 67 16.80 -7.00 -27.45
CA GLU A 67 16.06 -6.15 -26.50
C GLU A 67 14.61 -6.60 -26.36
N LYS A 68 13.96 -6.97 -27.48
CA LYS A 68 12.62 -7.53 -27.46
C LYS A 68 12.55 -8.80 -26.60
N GLU A 69 13.46 -9.75 -26.82
CA GLU A 69 13.52 -11.00 -26.03
C GLU A 69 13.82 -10.77 -24.56
N LYS A 70 14.62 -9.75 -24.21
CA LYS A 70 14.88 -9.35 -22.83
C LYS A 70 13.61 -8.82 -22.16
N ILE A 71 12.86 -7.94 -22.84
CA ILE A 71 11.59 -7.41 -22.33
C ILE A 71 10.55 -8.53 -22.20
N ASP A 72 10.41 -9.39 -23.22
CA ASP A 72 9.46 -10.51 -23.19
C ASP A 72 9.73 -11.48 -22.03
N ARG A 73 11.00 -11.79 -21.76
CA ARG A 73 11.39 -12.60 -20.59
C ARG A 73 11.02 -11.92 -19.27
N ALA A 74 11.29 -10.62 -19.14
CA ALA A 74 10.94 -9.86 -17.94
C ALA A 74 9.42 -9.80 -17.71
N LEU A 75 8.65 -9.57 -18.78
CA LEU A 75 7.19 -9.56 -18.76
C LEU A 75 6.63 -10.93 -18.39
N LYS A 76 7.15 -12.01 -18.98
CA LYS A 76 6.70 -13.39 -18.67
C LYS A 76 6.92 -13.74 -17.20
N GLN A 77 8.08 -13.40 -16.65
CA GLN A 77 8.37 -13.61 -15.23
C GLN A 77 7.46 -12.76 -14.34
N ALA A 78 7.23 -11.50 -14.71
CA ALA A 78 6.38 -10.60 -13.94
C ALA A 78 4.91 -11.02 -13.97
N ALA A 79 4.40 -11.43 -15.14
CA ALA A 79 3.06 -12.00 -15.29
C ALA A 79 2.88 -13.25 -14.43
N GLY A 80 3.87 -14.13 -14.36
CA GLY A 80 3.84 -15.30 -13.49
C GLY A 80 3.78 -14.96 -12.00
N ARG A 81 4.53 -13.94 -11.55
CA ARG A 81 4.44 -13.45 -10.16
C ARG A 81 3.08 -12.80 -9.88
N PHE A 82 2.62 -11.94 -10.78
CA PHE A 82 1.35 -11.24 -10.62
C PHE A 82 0.17 -12.21 -10.60
N TYR A 83 0.19 -13.24 -11.45
CA TYR A 83 -0.83 -14.30 -11.43
C TYR A 83 -0.90 -15.02 -10.09
N LYS A 84 0.26 -15.34 -9.47
CA LYS A 84 0.30 -15.91 -8.12
C LYS A 84 -0.29 -14.96 -7.07
N THR A 85 0.06 -13.68 -7.11
CA THR A 85 -0.49 -12.68 -6.17
C THR A 85 -2.00 -12.49 -6.37
N LEU A 86 -2.46 -12.48 -7.62
CA LEU A 86 -3.87 -12.31 -7.98
C LEU A 86 -4.73 -13.50 -7.49
N THR A 87 -4.20 -14.71 -7.61
CA THR A 87 -4.90 -15.95 -7.22
C THR A 87 -4.77 -16.28 -5.74
N ALA A 88 -3.78 -15.74 -5.05
CA ALA A 88 -3.60 -15.96 -3.61
C ALA A 88 -4.75 -15.40 -2.75
N SER A 89 -5.57 -14.47 -3.29
CA SER A 89 -6.87 -13.91 -2.83
C SER A 89 -7.15 -13.64 -1.34
N GLU A 90 -6.23 -13.91 -0.42
CA GLU A 90 -6.40 -13.66 1.00
C GLU A 90 -5.79 -12.30 1.36
N ALA A 91 -6.50 -11.53 2.18
CA ALA A 91 -5.97 -10.31 2.77
C ALA A 91 -4.94 -10.73 3.86
N PRO A 92 -3.63 -10.53 3.62
CA PRO A 92 -2.60 -11.09 4.48
C PRO A 92 -2.60 -10.41 5.85
N GLU A 93 -2.15 -11.11 6.89
CA GLU A 93 -1.96 -10.48 8.19
C GLU A 93 -1.03 -9.25 8.06
N PRO A 94 -1.39 -8.07 8.62
CA PRO A 94 -0.59 -6.87 8.46
C PRO A 94 0.79 -7.02 9.09
N SER A 95 1.79 -6.39 8.47
CA SER A 95 3.11 -6.21 9.07
C SER A 95 3.01 -5.29 10.30
N LEU A 96 4.02 -5.33 11.18
CA LEU A 96 4.08 -4.44 12.35
C LEU A 96 4.01 -2.96 11.94
N LYS A 97 4.67 -2.57 10.85
CA LYS A 97 4.62 -1.21 10.30
C LYS A 97 3.20 -0.82 9.88
N LYS A 98 2.50 -1.68 9.14
CA LYS A 98 1.11 -1.44 8.72
C LYS A 98 0.17 -1.32 9.92
N LEU A 99 0.32 -2.22 10.89
CA LEU A 99 -0.46 -2.20 12.12
C LEU A 99 -0.21 -0.93 12.92
N MET A 100 1.06 -0.52 13.05
CA MET A 100 1.45 0.72 13.72
C MET A 100 0.75 1.94 13.09
N ILE A 101 0.84 2.08 11.76
CA ILE A 101 0.23 3.19 11.01
C ILE A 101 -1.29 3.20 11.23
N PHE A 102 -1.96 2.05 11.07
CA PHE A 102 -3.40 1.94 11.33
C PHE A 102 -3.76 2.38 12.75
N ARG A 103 -3.06 1.89 13.77
CA ARG A 103 -3.35 2.19 15.18
C ARG A 103 -3.15 3.67 15.51
N PHE A 104 -2.11 4.29 14.97
CA PHE A 104 -1.89 5.72 15.10
C PHE A 104 -3.01 6.54 14.45
N THR A 105 -3.31 6.26 13.17
CA THR A 105 -4.35 6.97 12.42
C THR A 105 -5.73 6.81 13.06
N ARG A 106 -6.10 5.58 13.44
CA ARG A 106 -7.35 5.27 14.12
C ARG A 106 -7.48 6.04 15.43
N SER A 107 -6.45 6.00 16.29
CA SER A 107 -6.46 6.68 17.59
C SER A 107 -6.48 8.21 17.44
N TYR A 108 -5.76 8.76 16.45
CA TYR A 108 -5.80 10.18 16.12
C TYR A 108 -7.23 10.61 15.76
N HIS A 109 -7.88 9.92 14.82
CA HIS A 109 -9.25 10.25 14.45
C HIS A 109 -10.23 10.02 15.61
N LYS A 110 -10.09 8.93 16.38
CA LYS A 110 -10.99 8.62 17.51
C LYS A 110 -10.98 9.69 18.61
N HIS A 111 -9.83 10.33 18.85
CA HIS A 111 -9.67 11.32 19.92
C HIS A 111 -9.61 12.78 19.47
N SER A 112 -9.50 13.03 18.17
CA SER A 112 -9.58 14.37 17.57
C SER A 112 -10.91 15.03 17.92
N GLU A 113 -10.87 16.30 18.32
CA GLU A 113 -12.06 17.13 18.52
C GLU A 113 -12.68 17.53 17.19
N ASN A 114 -11.84 17.67 16.17
CA ASN A 114 -12.29 17.96 14.82
C ASN A 114 -12.76 16.67 14.14
N ARG A 115 -14.08 16.48 14.12
CA ARG A 115 -14.76 15.36 13.45
C ARG A 115 -14.88 15.62 11.94
N MET A 116 -13.74 15.65 11.27
CA MET A 116 -13.66 15.77 9.81
C MET A 116 -14.21 14.52 9.10
N ARG A 117 -14.30 14.58 7.76
CA ARG A 117 -14.81 13.49 6.93
C ARG A 117 -14.08 12.14 7.10
N ASP A 118 -12.83 12.13 7.55
CA ASP A 118 -12.11 10.88 7.91
C ASP A 118 -12.70 10.22 9.16
N TYR A 119 -13.12 11.02 10.15
CA TYR A 119 -13.77 10.51 11.36
C TYR A 119 -15.07 9.77 11.01
N GLU A 120 -15.92 10.40 10.21
CA GLU A 120 -17.19 9.81 9.75
C GLU A 120 -16.93 8.51 9.01
N TYR A 121 -15.93 8.50 8.11
CA TYR A 121 -15.57 7.30 7.37
C TYR A 121 -15.12 6.15 8.30
N PHE A 122 -14.25 6.43 9.28
CA PHE A 122 -13.81 5.42 10.25
C PHE A 122 -14.96 4.92 11.13
N ARG A 123 -15.88 5.81 11.54
CA ARG A 123 -17.08 5.44 12.29
C ARG A 123 -17.96 4.51 11.48
N ASP A 124 -18.28 4.90 10.24
CA ASP A 124 -19.24 4.20 9.39
C ASP A 124 -18.70 2.83 8.93
N HIS A 125 -17.37 2.65 8.91
CA HIS A 125 -16.70 1.37 8.65
C HIS A 125 -16.38 0.57 9.92
N ASN A 126 -16.78 1.06 11.12
CA ASN A 126 -16.47 0.48 12.43
C ASN A 126 -14.96 0.33 12.73
N TRP A 127 -14.10 1.05 12.01
CA TRP A 127 -12.65 0.93 12.13
C TRP A 127 -12.10 1.37 13.48
N PHE A 128 -12.86 2.15 14.28
CA PHE A 128 -12.47 2.52 15.64
C PHE A 128 -12.39 1.35 16.62
N GLU A 129 -13.08 0.26 16.33
CA GLU A 129 -13.13 -0.92 17.21
C GLU A 129 -12.40 -2.13 16.59
N LEU A 130 -12.23 -2.16 15.28
CA LEU A 130 -11.56 -3.28 14.61
C LEU A 130 -10.07 -3.35 14.91
N PRO A 131 -9.50 -4.57 14.98
CA PRO A 131 -8.06 -4.75 15.20
C PRO A 131 -7.20 -4.29 14.01
N TYR A 132 -7.78 -4.29 12.81
CA TYR A 132 -7.21 -3.77 11.56
C TYR A 132 -8.34 -3.39 10.58
N PHE A 133 -8.02 -2.84 9.41
CA PHE A 133 -9.02 -2.34 8.44
C PHE A 133 -10.01 -3.41 7.90
N TYR A 134 -9.66 -4.68 8.00
CA TYR A 134 -10.47 -5.84 7.61
C TYR A 134 -10.30 -6.96 8.64
N ASP A 135 -11.16 -7.97 8.57
CA ASP A 135 -11.07 -9.13 9.45
C ASP A 135 -9.81 -9.95 9.18
N THR A 136 -8.92 -10.01 10.18
CA THR A 136 -7.65 -10.72 10.07
C THR A 136 -7.21 -11.22 11.44
N LYS A 137 -6.64 -12.42 11.48
CA LYS A 137 -6.12 -13.02 12.70
C LYS A 137 -4.77 -12.38 13.05
N LEU A 138 -4.80 -11.38 13.92
CA LEU A 138 -3.57 -10.85 14.50
C LEU A 138 -2.93 -11.86 15.46
N SER A 139 -1.65 -12.12 15.23
CA SER A 139 -0.75 -12.83 16.13
C SER A 139 -0.73 -12.17 17.51
N TRP A 140 -0.57 -12.96 18.57
CA TRP A 140 -0.68 -12.50 19.96
C TRP A 140 0.24 -11.31 20.28
N TYR A 141 1.49 -11.32 19.79
CA TYR A 141 2.46 -10.23 20.01
C TYR A 141 2.05 -8.93 19.29
N LYS A 142 1.43 -9.03 18.10
CA LYS A 142 0.89 -7.86 17.38
C LYS A 142 -0.29 -7.24 18.12
N ARG A 143 -1.10 -8.05 18.83
CA ARG A 143 -2.19 -7.53 19.68
C ARG A 143 -1.65 -6.73 20.86
N ILE A 144 -0.62 -7.24 21.55
CA ILE A 144 0.05 -6.54 22.65
C ILE A 144 0.64 -5.21 22.15
N PHE A 145 1.34 -5.27 21.01
CA PHE A 145 1.93 -4.08 20.39
C PHE A 145 0.86 -3.04 20.02
N GLY A 146 -0.26 -3.47 19.43
CA GLY A 146 -1.39 -2.57 19.13
C GLY A 146 -1.98 -1.91 20.36
N TRP A 147 -2.18 -2.68 21.44
CA TRP A 147 -2.67 -2.15 22.73
C TRP A 147 -1.71 -1.11 23.32
N PHE A 148 -0.40 -1.33 23.24
CA PHE A 148 0.59 -0.35 23.68
C PHE A 148 0.47 0.98 22.92
N ILE A 149 0.30 0.93 21.58
CA ILE A 149 0.10 2.15 20.77
C ILE A 149 -1.17 2.88 21.19
N ASP A 150 -2.29 2.15 21.33
CA ASP A 150 -3.57 2.74 21.70
C ASP A 150 -3.51 3.44 23.07
N THR A 151 -2.86 2.81 24.06
CA THR A 151 -2.70 3.41 25.41
C THR A 151 -1.81 4.65 25.41
N GLN A 152 -0.71 4.65 24.64
CA GLN A 152 0.16 5.81 24.48
C GLN A 152 -0.58 6.99 23.83
N GLN A 153 -1.34 6.73 22.76
CA GLN A 153 -2.10 7.76 22.06
C GLN A 153 -3.22 8.35 22.92
N ALA A 154 -3.96 7.51 23.65
CA ALA A 154 -4.99 7.97 24.58
C ALA A 154 -4.42 8.85 25.70
N ARG A 155 -3.20 8.54 26.19
CA ARG A 155 -2.49 9.38 27.17
C ARG A 155 -2.09 10.73 26.57
N GLN A 156 -1.54 10.73 25.36
CA GLN A 156 -1.14 11.98 24.68
C GLN A 156 -2.35 12.87 24.38
N SER A 157 -3.46 12.30 23.88
CA SER A 157 -4.68 13.07 23.59
C SER A 157 -5.35 13.66 24.83
N ARG A 158 -5.17 13.04 26.02
CA ARG A 158 -5.64 13.61 27.29
C ARG A 158 -4.77 14.78 27.72
N LYS A 159 -3.44 14.66 27.60
CA LYS A 159 -2.49 15.75 27.91
C LYS A 159 -2.71 16.98 27.03
N SER A 160 -3.02 16.80 25.75
CA SER A 160 -3.30 17.92 24.84
C SER A 160 -4.63 18.63 25.12
N LYS A 161 -5.54 18.01 25.89
CA LYS A 161 -6.85 18.58 26.25
C LYS A 161 -6.89 19.21 27.64
N SER A 162 -5.88 18.99 28.48
CA SER A 162 -5.74 19.76 29.72
C SER A 162 -5.19 21.14 29.37
N PRO A 163 -5.94 22.24 29.61
CA PRO A 163 -5.37 23.56 29.54
C PRO A 163 -4.29 23.71 30.61
N ALA A 164 -3.23 24.46 30.28
CA ALA A 164 -2.25 24.94 31.25
C ALA A 164 -2.91 25.89 32.26
#